data_AF-A0A6A8AF83-F1
#
_entry.id   AF-A0A6A8AF83-F1
#
_cell.length_a   1.000
_cell.length_b   1.000
_cell.length_c   1.000
_cell.angle_alpha   90.00
_cell.angle_beta   90.00
_cell.angle_gamma   90.00
#
_symmetry.space_group_name_H-M   'P 1'
#
loop_
_entity.id
_entity.type
_entity.pdbx_description
1 polymer ?
#
loop_
_entity_poly.entity_id
_entity_poly.type
_entity_poly.pdbx_seq_one_letter_code
_entity_poly.pdbx_strand_id
1 'polypeptide(L)'
;MHPDLRIAIAQFSLWVANGSVGHPILENVDYSEVLQEPSAMERLYFIFTNCLELDEEGAPTNARHAEERAAQWLRQYCERDHVIDPPLSDEEYNGHMY
;
A
#
# COMPACT_ATOMS: atom_id res chain seq x y z
N MET A 1 -5.81 14.64 12.50
CA MET A 1 -4.84 13.63 12.01
C MET A 1 -3.68 13.57 12.99
N HIS A 2 -3.42 12.41 13.61
CA HIS A 2 -2.30 12.20 14.54
C HIS A 2 -0.96 12.51 13.84
N PRO A 3 0.07 13.06 14.52
CA PRO A 3 1.37 13.33 13.91
C PRO A 3 1.99 12.11 13.22
N ASP A 4 1.93 10.95 13.86
CA ASP A 4 2.53 9.72 13.33
C ASP A 4 1.79 9.20 12.08
N LEU A 5 0.48 9.43 11.99
CA LEU A 5 -0.28 9.14 10.77
C LEU A 5 0.19 10.01 9.60
N ARG A 6 0.50 11.30 9.84
CA ARG A 6 1.06 12.17 8.79
C ARG A 6 2.42 11.67 8.33
N ILE A 7 3.25 11.25 9.28
CA ILE A 7 4.59 10.72 9.00
C ILE A 7 4.49 9.43 8.18
N ALA A 8 3.61 8.51 8.56
CA ALA A 8 3.40 7.25 7.84
C ALA A 8 2.96 7.49 6.38
N ILE A 9 1.99 8.38 6.15
CA ILE A 9 1.53 8.73 4.79
C ILE A 9 2.66 9.38 4.00
N ALA A 10 3.34 10.38 4.56
CA ALA A 10 4.42 11.07 3.87
C ALA A 10 5.60 10.14 3.54
N GLN A 11 5.93 9.21 4.44
CA GLN A 11 6.96 8.21 4.24
C GLN A 11 6.57 7.22 3.14
N PHE A 12 5.32 6.75 3.13
CA PHE A 12 4.80 5.92 2.05
C PHE A 12 4.86 6.63 0.70
N SER A 13 4.45 7.90 0.63
CA SER A 13 4.57 8.72 -0.58
C SER A 13 6.01 8.86 -1.07
N LEU A 14 6.96 9.05 -0.15
CA LEU A 14 8.38 9.12 -0.48
C LEU A 14 8.88 7.80 -1.07
N TRP A 15 8.48 6.65 -0.51
CA TRP A 15 8.85 5.34 -1.04
C TRP A 15 8.26 5.09 -2.42
N VAL A 16 6.99 5.46 -2.64
CA VAL A 16 6.33 5.39 -3.94
C VAL A 16 7.10 6.21 -4.97
N ALA A 17 7.40 7.47 -4.66
CA ALA A 17 8.11 8.37 -5.56
C ALA A 17 9.56 7.92 -5.85
N ASN A 18 10.22 7.29 -4.89
CA ASN A 18 11.60 6.82 -5.02
C ASN A 18 11.74 5.43 -5.65
N GLY A 19 10.64 4.70 -5.91
CA GLY A 19 10.75 3.32 -6.40
C GLY A 19 11.24 2.32 -5.33
N SER A 20 10.93 2.55 -4.05
CA SER A 20 11.45 1.76 -2.91
C SER A 20 10.38 1.15 -1.99
N VAL A 21 9.12 1.06 -2.45
CA VAL A 21 8.01 0.50 -1.68
C VAL A 21 8.25 -0.98 -1.35
N GLY A 22 7.92 -1.39 -0.13
CA GLY A 22 7.67 -2.78 0.20
C GLY A 22 8.88 -3.69 0.17
N HIS A 23 10.10 -3.17 0.20
CA HIS A 23 11.32 -3.99 0.15
C HIS A 23 11.23 -5.17 1.15
N PRO A 24 11.45 -6.43 0.71
CA PRO A 24 11.95 -6.87 -0.60
C PRO A 24 10.86 -7.31 -1.61
N ILE A 25 9.56 -7.10 -1.34
CA ILE A 25 8.46 -7.60 -2.18
C ILE A 25 8.57 -7.10 -3.63
N LEU A 26 8.94 -5.84 -3.82
CA LEU A 26 9.09 -5.21 -5.14
C LEU A 26 10.54 -5.20 -5.62
N GLU A 27 11.42 -6.00 -5.02
CA GLU A 27 12.79 -6.12 -5.49
C GLU A 27 12.79 -6.61 -6.96
N ASN A 28 13.44 -5.84 -7.83
CA ASN A 28 13.50 -6.05 -9.29
C ASN A 28 12.15 -5.88 -10.04
N VAL A 29 11.12 -5.29 -9.42
CA VAL A 29 9.87 -4.94 -10.10
C VAL A 29 9.90 -3.46 -10.50
N ASP A 30 9.86 -3.17 -11.80
CA ASP A 30 9.68 -1.79 -12.28
C ASP A 30 8.18 -1.45 -12.29
N TYR A 31 7.79 -0.56 -11.40
CA TYR A 31 6.42 -0.07 -11.27
C TYR A 31 6.30 1.42 -11.62
N SER A 32 7.27 1.99 -12.34
CA SER A 32 7.27 3.41 -12.73
C SER A 32 6.05 3.81 -13.56
N GLU A 33 5.46 2.87 -14.32
CA GLU A 33 4.21 3.08 -15.07
C GLU A 33 3.02 3.41 -14.16
N VAL A 34 2.98 2.87 -12.93
CA VAL A 34 1.91 3.15 -11.95
C VAL A 34 1.92 4.63 -11.54
N LEU A 35 3.07 5.30 -11.57
CA LEU A 35 3.15 6.75 -11.33
C LEU A 35 2.41 7.58 -12.38
N GLN A 36 2.13 7.02 -13.55
CA GLN A 36 1.44 7.68 -14.67
C GLN A 36 -0.04 7.28 -14.78
N GLU A 37 -0.49 6.29 -14.00
CA GLU A 37 -1.88 5.82 -14.01
C GLU A 37 -2.61 6.22 -12.72
N PRO A 38 -3.49 7.24 -12.75
CA PRO A 38 -4.18 7.72 -11.55
C PRO A 38 -5.01 6.64 -10.83
N SER A 39 -5.65 5.72 -11.56
CA SER A 39 -6.43 4.62 -10.99
C SER A 39 -5.56 3.61 -10.24
N ALA A 40 -4.39 3.27 -10.78
CA ALA A 40 -3.45 2.38 -10.11
C ALA A 40 -2.85 3.05 -8.87
N MET A 41 -2.51 4.34 -8.97
CA MET A 41 -2.04 5.13 -7.84
C MET A 41 -3.08 5.22 -6.73
N GLU A 42 -4.34 5.50 -7.07
CA GLU A 42 -5.45 5.52 -6.12
C GLU A 42 -5.56 4.16 -5.40
N ARG A 43 -5.56 3.05 -6.16
CA ARG A 43 -5.66 1.70 -5.58
C ARG A 43 -4.51 1.38 -4.63
N LEU A 44 -3.28 1.79 -4.97
CA LEU A 44 -2.10 1.60 -4.13
C LEU A 44 -2.29 2.26 -2.75
N TYR A 45 -2.73 3.52 -2.74
CA TYR A 45 -3.01 4.24 -1.50
C TYR A 45 -4.22 3.69 -0.77
N PHE A 46 -5.25 3.28 -1.50
CA PHE A 46 -6.47 2.71 -0.92
C PHE A 46 -6.17 1.46 -0.08
N ILE A 47 -5.36 0.55 -0.65
CA ILE A 47 -4.94 -0.66 0.07
C ILE A 47 -4.06 -0.30 1.27
N PHE A 48 -3.07 0.59 1.09
CA PHE A 48 -2.25 1.05 2.21
C PHE A 48 -3.09 1.63 3.34
N THR A 49 -4.07 2.49 3.05
CA THR A 49 -4.89 3.12 4.10
C THR A 49 -5.89 2.17 4.74
N ASN A 50 -6.46 1.22 3.99
CA ASN A 50 -7.42 0.26 4.55
C ASN A 50 -6.74 -0.81 5.41
N CYS A 51 -5.48 -1.13 5.12
CA CYS A 51 -4.68 -2.03 5.96
C CYS A 51 -4.13 -1.31 7.21
N LEU A 52 -4.20 0.01 7.28
CA LEU A 52 -3.61 0.79 8.38
C LEU A 52 -4.53 0.77 9.61
N GLU A 53 -4.09 0.10 10.65
CA GLU A 53 -4.73 0.10 11.96
C GLU A 53 -4.28 1.32 12.76
N LEU A 54 -5.23 1.96 13.45
CA LEU A 54 -4.99 3.09 14.33
C LEU A 54 -5.34 2.71 15.77
N ASP A 55 -4.54 3.18 16.73
CA ASP A 55 -4.88 3.08 18.15
C ASP A 55 -5.96 4.11 18.56
N GLU A 56 -6.29 4.13 19.86
CA GLU A 56 -7.30 5.04 20.43
C GLU A 56 -6.96 6.53 20.26
N GLU A 57 -5.67 6.88 20.11
CA GLU A 57 -5.19 8.25 19.89
C GLU A 57 -5.07 8.60 18.39
N GLY A 58 -5.29 7.62 17.52
CA GLY A 58 -5.21 7.74 16.07
C GLY A 58 -3.81 7.55 15.50
N ALA A 59 -2.87 6.98 16.26
CA ALA A 59 -1.53 6.65 15.80
C ALA A 59 -1.52 5.30 15.08
N PRO A 60 -0.77 5.16 13.97
CA PRO A 60 -0.70 3.90 13.24
C PRO A 60 0.08 2.83 14.03
N THR A 61 -0.49 1.63 14.14
CA THR A 61 0.12 0.52 14.90
C THR A 61 0.80 -0.52 14.01
N ASN A 62 0.45 -0.58 12.72
CA ASN A 62 0.85 -1.65 11.80
C ASN A 62 1.35 -1.13 10.42
N ALA A 63 1.90 0.09 10.35
CA ALA A 63 2.27 0.73 9.07
C ALA A 63 3.13 -0.13 8.14
N ARG A 64 4.02 -0.97 8.71
CA ARG A 64 4.82 -1.92 7.93
C ARG A 64 3.99 -3.00 7.25
N HIS A 65 2.99 -3.54 7.95
CA HIS A 65 2.08 -4.52 7.38
C HIS A 65 1.26 -3.89 6.25
N ALA A 66 0.72 -2.69 6.48
CA ALA A 66 -0.02 -1.95 5.45
C ALA A 66 0.82 -1.67 4.18
N GLU A 67 2.09 -1.31 4.35
CA GLU A 67 3.04 -1.15 3.25
C GLU A 67 3.22 -2.47 2.46
N GLU A 68 3.40 -3.60 3.16
CA GLU A 68 3.61 -4.90 2.54
C GLU A 68 2.39 -5.35 1.73
N ARG A 69 1.17 -5.11 2.24
CA ARG A 69 -0.08 -5.44 1.52
C ARG A 69 -0.24 -4.60 0.25
N ALA A 70 0.05 -3.31 0.34
CA ALA A 70 0.07 -2.43 -0.83
C ALA A 70 1.13 -2.86 -1.87
N ALA A 71 2.31 -3.29 -1.40
CA ALA A 71 3.38 -3.78 -2.26
C ALA A 71 3.03 -5.11 -2.97
N GLN A 72 2.35 -6.02 -2.28
CA GLN A 72 1.87 -7.28 -2.88
C GLN A 72 0.86 -7.01 -4.00
N TRP A 73 -0.06 -6.06 -3.78
CA TRP A 73 -0.96 -5.61 -4.85
C TRP A 73 -0.19 -5.01 -6.02
N LEU A 74 0.76 -4.11 -5.75
CA LEU A 74 1.55 -3.46 -6.79
C LEU A 74 2.34 -4.46 -7.63
N ARG A 75 2.89 -5.48 -6.97
CA ARG A 75 3.57 -6.58 -7.64
C ARG A 75 2.63 -7.35 -8.55
N GLN A 76 1.46 -7.76 -8.07
CA GLN A 76 0.45 -8.43 -8.91
C GLN A 76 -0.03 -7.55 -10.07
N TYR A 77 -0.11 -6.24 -9.87
CA TYR A 77 -0.47 -5.29 -10.91
C TYR A 77 0.57 -5.28 -12.04
N CYS A 78 1.86 -5.26 -11.71
CA CYS A 78 2.97 -5.30 -12.67
C CYS A 78 3.20 -6.71 -13.27
N GLU A 79 3.14 -7.75 -12.43
CA GLU A 79 3.34 -9.15 -12.75
C GLU A 79 2.00 -9.89 -12.63
N ARG A 80 1.18 -9.88 -13.68
CA ARG A 80 -0.21 -10.41 -13.62
C ARG A 80 -0.35 -11.86 -13.16
N ASP A 81 0.70 -12.67 -13.32
CA ASP A 81 0.74 -14.07 -12.88
C ASP A 81 1.17 -14.22 -11.41
N HIS A 82 1.54 -13.13 -10.72
CA HIS A 82 1.91 -13.15 -9.31
C HIS A 82 0.68 -13.37 -8.43
N VAL A 83 0.78 -14.38 -7.57
CA VAL A 83 -0.26 -14.74 -6.60
C VAL A 83 0.07 -14.14 -5.24
N ILE A 84 -0.86 -13.35 -4.72
CA ILE A 84 -0.80 -12.81 -3.37
C ILE A 84 -1.35 -13.86 -2.41
N ASP A 85 -0.52 -14.33 -1.47
CA ASP A 85 -0.90 -15.30 -0.44
C ASP A 85 -0.54 -14.76 0.95
N PRO A 86 -1.51 -14.52 1.85
CA PRO A 86 -2.96 -14.66 1.65
C PRO A 86 -3.51 -13.61 0.67
N PRO A 87 -4.59 -13.91 -0.08
CA PRO A 87 -5.20 -12.94 -0.98
C PRO A 87 -5.64 -11.68 -0.24
N LEU A 88 -5.73 -10.55 -0.95
CA LEU A 88 -6.32 -9.34 -0.40
C LEU A 88 -7.77 -9.60 -0.02
N SER A 89 -8.15 -9.24 1.19
CA SER A 89 -9.53 -9.27 1.64
C SER A 89 -10.37 -8.23 0.92
N ASP A 90 -11.69 -8.38 0.96
CA ASP A 90 -12.60 -7.38 0.41
C ASP A 90 -12.45 -6.02 1.10
N GLU A 91 -12.13 -6.00 2.40
CA GLU A 91 -11.91 -4.77 3.17
C GLU A 91 -10.64 -4.06 2.70
N GLU A 92 -9.55 -4.80 2.47
CA GLU A 92 -8.31 -4.25 1.95
C GLU A 92 -8.49 -3.68 0.54
N TYR A 93 -9.24 -4.37 -0.33
CA TYR A 93 -9.32 -4.04 -1.76
C TYR A 93 -10.49 -3.10 -2.13
N ASN A 94 -11.66 -3.26 -1.54
CA ASN A 94 -12.89 -2.52 -1.84
C ASN A 94 -13.34 -1.61 -0.68
N GLY A 95 -12.77 -1.77 0.52
CA GLY A 95 -13.21 -1.08 1.73
C GLY A 95 -14.50 -1.69 2.28
N HIS A 96 -15.02 -1.11 3.36
CA HIS A 96 -16.34 -1.49 3.87
C HIS A 96 -17.42 -0.96 2.91
N MET A 97 -17.99 -1.86 2.10
CA MET A 97 -19.27 -1.60 1.45
C MET A 97 -20.35 -1.73 2.53
N TYR A 98 -21.05 -0.62 2.80
CA TYR A 98 -22.10 -0.50 3.82
C TYR A 98 -23.14 -1.64 3.81
#